data_AF-A0A0D0SK95-F1
#
_entry.id   AF-A0A0D0SK95-F1
#
_cell.length_a   1.000
_cell.length_b   1.000
_cell.length_c   1.000
_cell.angle_alpha   90.00
_cell.angle_beta   90.00
_cell.angle_gamma   90.00
#
_symmetry.space_group_name_H-M   'P 1'
#
loop_
_entity.id
_entity.type
_entity.pdbx_description
1 polymer ?
#
loop_
_entity_poly.entity_id
_entity_poly.type
_entity_poly.pdbx_seq_one_letter_code
_entity_poly.pdbx_strand_id
1 'polypeptide(L)'
;MSELTDFHLFWGTAMTVAEKKSASMEGESAEDFARKLYEEYVAQGAPKNKKKWLTERLDNEYLCMKDKPVWVGEPAWLYHQGHPMVFLHQFLVLPTAQHIKEEISLGETVYVFGSKHLVKRPTGDIWTDIYRMAVQTYEGETTTEIFK
;
A
#
# COMPACT_ATOMS: atom_id res chain seq x y z
N MET A 1 -20.10 21.73 -5.44
CA MET A 1 -19.19 20.64 -5.84
C MET A 1 -19.97 19.35 -5.73
N SER A 2 -19.90 18.46 -6.73
CA SER A 2 -20.46 17.12 -6.56
C SER A 2 -19.63 16.35 -5.53
N GLU A 3 -20.25 15.41 -4.82
CA GLU A 3 -19.59 14.57 -3.82
C GLU A 3 -18.38 13.82 -4.40
N LEU A 4 -18.47 13.43 -5.69
CA LEU A 4 -17.39 12.79 -6.42
C LEU A 4 -16.15 13.68 -6.58
N THR A 5 -16.33 14.99 -6.80
CA THR A 5 -15.21 15.93 -6.94
C THR A 5 -14.53 16.19 -5.60
N ASP A 6 -15.28 16.22 -4.49
CA ASP A 6 -14.68 16.43 -3.16
C ASP A 6 -13.89 15.20 -2.70
N PHE A 7 -14.39 13.99 -2.97
CA PHE A 7 -13.67 12.74 -2.69
C PHE A 7 -12.32 12.69 -3.42
N HIS A 8 -12.26 12.96 -4.73
CA HIS A 8 -10.99 12.93 -5.45
C HIS A 8 -9.98 13.98 -4.96
N LEU A 9 -10.44 15.18 -4.61
CA LEU A 9 -9.58 16.20 -4.02
C LEU A 9 -9.05 15.79 -2.63
N PHE A 10 -9.90 15.14 -1.84
CA PHE A 10 -9.51 14.56 -0.56
C PHE A 10 -8.46 13.46 -0.75
N TRP A 11 -8.70 12.51 -1.66
CA TRP A 11 -7.78 11.41 -1.94
C TRP A 11 -6.43 11.93 -2.45
N GLY A 12 -6.40 12.90 -3.37
CA GLY A 12 -5.14 13.52 -3.80
C GLY A 12 -4.35 14.15 -2.64
N THR A 13 -5.04 14.74 -1.65
CA THR A 13 -4.38 15.24 -0.44
C THR A 13 -3.84 14.09 0.42
N ALA A 14 -4.58 12.99 0.53
CA ALA A 14 -4.18 11.80 1.27
C ALA A 14 -2.96 11.11 0.65
N MET A 15 -2.87 11.05 -0.69
CA MET A 15 -1.71 10.56 -1.43
C MET A 15 -0.45 11.35 -1.07
N THR A 16 -0.50 12.69 -1.11
CA THR A 16 0.63 13.54 -0.72
C THR A 16 1.05 13.34 0.75
N VAL A 17 0.13 12.97 1.64
CA VAL A 17 0.47 12.63 3.04
C VAL A 17 1.11 11.25 3.14
N ALA A 18 0.62 10.27 2.37
CA ALA A 18 1.18 8.92 2.31
C ALA A 18 2.61 8.91 1.76
N GLU A 19 2.88 9.67 0.70
CA GLU A 19 4.22 9.81 0.07
C GLU A 19 5.28 10.24 1.09
N LYS A 20 4.93 11.19 1.98
CA LYS A 20 5.82 11.65 3.06
C LYS A 20 6.15 10.57 4.09
N LYS A 21 5.39 9.48 4.10
CA LYS A 21 5.59 8.31 4.95
C LYS A 21 6.26 7.16 4.18
N SER A 22 6.79 7.43 2.98
CA SER A 22 7.36 6.40 2.08
C SER A 22 6.33 5.34 1.69
N ALA A 23 5.07 5.75 1.55
CA ALA A 23 3.96 4.91 1.13
C ALA A 23 3.21 5.56 -0.03
N SER A 24 2.32 4.80 -0.68
CA SER A 24 1.38 5.32 -1.66
C SER A 24 -0.04 4.92 -1.29
N MET A 25 -1.01 5.53 -1.96
CA MET A 25 -2.42 5.21 -1.85
C MET A 25 -2.97 4.86 -3.23
N GLU A 26 -2.28 3.91 -3.87
CA GLU A 26 -2.54 3.42 -5.22
C GLU A 26 -2.60 1.89 -5.23
N GLY A 27 -3.20 1.31 -6.27
CA GLY A 27 -3.31 -0.14 -6.44
C GLY A 27 -4.63 -0.75 -5.95
N GLU A 28 -4.72 -2.07 -6.06
CA GLU A 28 -5.91 -2.85 -5.70
C GLU A 28 -6.28 -2.63 -4.23
N SER A 29 -7.55 -2.33 -3.95
CA SER A 29 -8.08 -1.99 -2.61
C SER A 29 -7.57 -0.69 -1.96
N ALA A 30 -6.71 0.10 -2.60
CA ALA A 30 -6.33 1.43 -2.09
C ALA A 30 -7.51 2.40 -2.12
N GLU A 31 -8.38 2.31 -3.13
CA GLU A 31 -9.62 3.10 -3.22
C GLU A 31 -10.56 2.81 -2.04
N ASP A 32 -10.72 1.54 -1.66
CA ASP A 32 -11.56 1.14 -0.52
C ASP A 32 -11.07 1.78 0.78
N PHE A 33 -9.75 1.82 0.97
CA PHE A 33 -9.14 2.52 2.10
C PHE A 33 -9.39 4.03 2.04
N ALA A 34 -9.17 4.66 0.87
CA ALA A 34 -9.41 6.09 0.67
C ALA A 34 -10.87 6.47 0.93
N ARG A 35 -11.83 5.63 0.51
CA ARG A 35 -13.27 5.83 0.75
C ARG A 35 -13.61 5.77 2.23
N LYS A 36 -13.15 4.73 2.95
CA LYS A 36 -13.33 4.65 4.42
C LYS A 36 -12.75 5.87 5.12
N LEU A 37 -11.55 6.29 4.73
CA LEU A 37 -10.88 7.46 5.31
C LEU A 37 -11.68 8.76 5.05
N TYR A 38 -12.27 8.90 3.87
CA TYR A 38 -13.14 10.02 3.53
C TYR A 38 -14.47 10.01 4.32
N GLU A 39 -15.09 8.84 4.46
CA GLU A 39 -16.30 8.66 5.27
C GLU A 39 -16.04 9.04 6.74
N GLU A 40 -14.91 8.61 7.31
CA GLU A 40 -14.48 9.02 8.65
C GLU A 40 -14.30 10.54 8.76
N TYR A 41 -13.66 11.16 7.76
CA TYR A 41 -13.46 12.60 7.70
C TYR A 41 -14.79 13.37 7.68
N VAL A 42 -15.75 12.93 6.86
CA VAL A 42 -17.08 13.54 6.78
C VAL A 42 -17.87 13.33 8.07
N ALA A 43 -17.83 12.13 8.65
CA ALA A 43 -18.51 11.80 9.90
C ALA A 43 -18.03 12.65 11.09
N GLN A 44 -16.77 13.09 11.08
CA GLN A 44 -16.20 14.02 12.06
C GLN A 44 -16.52 15.50 11.77
N GLY A 45 -17.41 15.78 10.83
CA GLY A 45 -17.82 17.14 10.45
C GLY A 45 -16.83 17.84 9.52
N ALA A 46 -16.06 17.08 8.72
CA ALA A 46 -15.10 17.58 7.75
C ALA A 46 -14.13 18.64 8.33
N PRO A 47 -13.22 18.25 9.26
CA PRO A 47 -12.30 19.17 9.91
C PRO A 47 -11.59 20.12 8.93
N LYS A 48 -11.64 21.44 9.22
CA LYS A 48 -11.15 22.50 8.32
C LYS A 48 -9.72 22.29 7.83
N ASN A 49 -8.83 21.75 8.68
CA ASN A 49 -7.45 21.45 8.31
C ASN A 49 -7.31 19.98 7.89
N LYS A 50 -7.77 19.67 6.67
CA LYS A 50 -7.74 18.35 6.05
C LYS A 50 -6.35 17.70 6.11
N LYS A 51 -5.29 18.44 5.77
CA LYS A 51 -3.91 17.92 5.74
C LYS A 51 -3.40 17.53 7.12
N LYS A 52 -3.65 18.36 8.14
CA LYS A 52 -3.28 18.04 9.53
C LYS A 52 -4.04 16.79 10.00
N TRP A 53 -5.35 16.74 9.77
CA TRP A 53 -6.18 15.59 10.12
C TRP A 53 -5.69 14.30 9.46
N LEU A 54 -5.39 14.34 8.15
CA LEU A 54 -4.83 13.19 7.42
C LEU A 54 -3.47 12.77 7.98
N THR A 55 -2.61 13.72 8.33
CA THR A 55 -1.28 13.43 8.89
C THR A 55 -1.38 12.67 10.21
N GLU A 56 -2.29 13.11 11.08
CA GLU A 56 -2.54 12.46 12.38
C GLU A 56 -3.21 11.10 12.21
N ARG A 57 -4.22 11.02 11.34
CA ARG A 57 -4.99 9.78 11.12
C ARG A 57 -4.17 8.68 10.46
N LEU A 58 -3.24 9.03 9.56
CA LEU A 58 -2.38 8.07 8.85
C LEU A 58 -1.11 7.73 9.61
N ASP A 59 -0.93 8.19 10.84
CA ASP A 59 0.38 8.09 11.52
C ASP A 59 0.83 6.64 11.75
N ASN A 60 -0.13 5.75 12.01
CA ASN A 60 0.10 4.33 12.33
C ASN A 60 -0.46 3.36 11.28
N GLU A 61 -0.78 3.84 10.08
CA GLU A 61 -1.38 3.01 9.02
C GLU A 61 -0.32 2.28 8.18
N TYR A 62 0.84 2.91 7.96
CA TYR A 62 1.93 2.38 7.14
C TYR A 62 3.00 1.71 8.00
N LEU A 63 2.65 0.53 8.53
CA LEU A 63 3.49 -0.21 9.47
C LEU A 63 4.65 -0.93 8.78
N CYS A 64 5.81 -0.93 9.44
CA CYS A 64 7.02 -1.63 9.01
C CYS A 64 7.48 -2.59 10.10
N MET A 65 7.98 -3.78 9.74
CA MET A 65 8.51 -4.75 10.69
C MET A 65 9.73 -4.22 11.45
N LYS A 66 10.62 -3.51 10.75
CA LYS A 66 11.82 -2.92 11.35
C LYS A 66 12.19 -1.62 10.64
N ASP A 67 12.64 -1.73 9.41
CA ASP A 67 13.11 -0.62 8.59
C ASP A 67 12.01 -0.19 7.60
N LYS A 68 11.99 1.08 7.21
CA LYS A 68 11.07 1.57 6.17
C LYS A 68 11.54 1.12 4.78
N PRO A 69 10.63 0.94 3.81
CA PRO A 69 11.05 0.64 2.45
C PRO A 69 11.82 1.82 1.85
N VAL A 70 12.92 1.51 1.20
CA VAL A 70 13.69 2.39 0.33
C VAL A 70 13.31 2.04 -1.10
N TRP A 71 12.41 2.84 -1.67
CA TRP A 71 11.92 2.65 -3.03
C TRP A 71 12.97 3.01 -4.06
N VAL A 72 13.00 2.28 -5.18
CA VAL A 72 13.83 2.62 -6.35
C VAL A 72 13.15 3.74 -7.14
N GLY A 73 11.85 3.62 -7.36
CA GLY A 73 11.00 4.64 -7.99
C GLY A 73 9.96 5.19 -7.02
N GLU A 74 8.76 5.47 -7.54
CA GLU A 74 7.63 5.92 -6.73
C GLU A 74 7.20 4.84 -5.71
N PRO A 75 6.71 5.23 -4.52
CA PRO A 75 6.21 4.27 -3.55
C PRO A 75 5.07 3.40 -4.11
N ALA A 76 5.12 2.09 -3.85
CA ALA A 76 4.11 1.13 -4.28
C ALA A 76 3.59 0.30 -3.11
N TRP A 77 3.00 0.98 -2.11
CA TRP A 77 2.53 0.32 -0.90
C TRP A 77 1.33 -0.58 -1.20
N LEU A 78 1.40 -1.84 -0.79
CA LEU A 78 0.35 -2.81 -1.08
C LEU A 78 -0.82 -2.71 -0.09
N TYR A 79 -2.01 -2.97 -0.60
CA TYR A 79 -3.25 -3.00 0.16
C TYR A 79 -3.91 -4.38 0.09
N HIS A 80 -4.64 -4.74 1.14
CA HIS A 80 -5.42 -5.96 1.21
C HIS A 80 -6.72 -5.73 1.98
N GLN A 81 -7.87 -6.05 1.37
CA GLN A 81 -9.21 -5.87 1.95
C GLN A 81 -9.45 -4.43 2.49
N GLY A 82 -8.95 -3.45 1.76
CA GLY A 82 -9.09 -2.02 2.08
C GLY A 82 -8.30 -1.58 3.30
N HIS A 83 -7.16 -2.21 3.58
CA HIS A 83 -6.19 -1.80 4.60
C HIS A 83 -4.77 -1.86 4.02
N PRO A 84 -3.88 -0.92 4.38
CA PRO A 84 -2.47 -1.01 4.04
C PRO A 84 -1.87 -2.30 4.63
N MET A 85 -1.08 -3.01 3.83
CA MET A 85 -0.33 -4.17 4.31
C MET A 85 0.88 -3.72 5.15
N VAL A 86 1.37 -4.59 6.02
CA VAL A 86 2.59 -4.34 6.80
C VAL A 86 3.80 -4.63 5.92
N PHE A 87 4.72 -3.67 5.80
CA PHE A 87 5.99 -3.89 5.13
C PHE A 87 6.90 -4.77 5.99
N LEU A 88 7.40 -5.87 5.42
CA LEU A 88 8.22 -6.84 6.15
C LEU A 88 9.69 -6.69 5.80
N HIS A 89 10.03 -6.71 4.51
CA HIS A 89 11.41 -6.74 4.07
C HIS A 89 11.55 -6.30 2.62
N GLN A 90 12.76 -5.89 2.23
CA GLN A 90 13.13 -5.70 0.83
C GLN A 90 14.50 -6.33 0.56
N PHE A 91 14.72 -6.77 -0.67
CA PHE A 91 16.03 -7.26 -1.11
C PHE A 91 16.22 -7.05 -2.62
N LEU A 92 17.48 -6.91 -3.03
CA LEU A 92 17.89 -6.83 -4.43
C LEU A 92 18.18 -8.24 -4.95
N VAL A 93 17.55 -8.62 -6.06
CA VAL A 93 17.89 -9.84 -6.79
C VAL A 93 19.19 -9.57 -7.55
N LEU A 94 20.31 -10.09 -7.04
CA LEU A 94 21.63 -9.73 -7.57
C LEU A 94 21.82 -10.23 -9.02
N PRO A 95 22.37 -9.39 -9.93
CA PRO A 95 22.76 -9.82 -11.28
C PRO A 95 23.74 -10.99 -11.31
N THR A 96 24.47 -11.24 -10.22
CA THR A 96 25.38 -12.38 -10.09
C THR A 96 24.68 -13.72 -9.85
N ALA A 97 23.38 -13.72 -9.53
CA ALA A 97 22.58 -14.92 -9.31
C ALA A 97 22.15 -15.60 -10.64
N GLN A 98 23.12 -15.82 -11.54
CA GLN A 98 22.87 -16.36 -12.89
C GLN A 98 22.22 -17.75 -12.89
N HIS A 99 22.30 -18.49 -11.78
CA HIS A 99 21.71 -19.81 -11.62
C HIS A 99 20.17 -19.81 -11.50
N ILE A 100 19.53 -18.65 -11.29
CA ILE A 100 18.06 -18.50 -11.21
C ILE A 100 17.48 -17.60 -12.30
N LYS A 101 18.29 -17.15 -13.27
CA LYS A 101 17.90 -16.14 -14.28
C LYS A 101 16.75 -16.55 -15.19
N GLU A 102 16.51 -17.86 -15.33
CA GLU A 102 15.42 -18.41 -16.14
C GLU A 102 14.09 -18.44 -15.38
N GLU A 103 14.14 -18.35 -14.05
CA GLU A 103 12.99 -18.42 -13.15
C GLU A 103 12.55 -17.04 -12.66
N ILE A 104 13.49 -16.08 -12.54
CA ILE A 104 13.21 -14.71 -12.09
C ILE A 104 14.13 -13.69 -12.76
N SER A 105 13.60 -12.48 -12.97
CA SER A 105 14.36 -11.32 -13.41
C SER A 105 15.45 -10.94 -12.41
N LEU A 106 16.64 -10.63 -12.93
CA LEU A 106 17.78 -10.17 -12.14
C LEU A 106 17.91 -8.65 -12.16
N GLY A 107 18.43 -8.06 -11.08
CA GLY A 107 18.61 -6.62 -10.93
C GLY A 107 17.40 -5.89 -10.36
N GLU A 108 16.32 -6.59 -10.06
CA GLU A 108 15.08 -6.03 -9.51
C GLU A 108 15.12 -5.97 -7.98
N THR A 109 14.44 -4.97 -7.42
CA THR A 109 14.21 -4.87 -5.98
C THR A 109 12.83 -5.40 -5.64
N VAL A 110 12.79 -6.40 -4.77
CA VAL A 110 11.55 -7.04 -4.30
C VAL A 110 11.19 -6.50 -2.92
N TYR A 111 9.93 -6.10 -2.75
CA TYR A 111 9.35 -5.63 -1.49
C TYR A 111 8.29 -6.62 -1.03
N VAL A 112 8.42 -7.11 0.21
CA VAL A 112 7.54 -8.13 0.78
C VAL A 112 6.61 -7.50 1.81
N PHE A 113 5.32 -7.77 1.65
CA PHE A 113 4.25 -7.28 2.52
C PHE A 113 3.45 -8.43 3.11
N GLY A 114 2.94 -8.25 4.34
CA GLY A 114 2.05 -9.19 5.03
C GLY A 114 0.77 -8.52 5.49
N SER A 115 -0.35 -9.24 5.49
CA SER A 115 -1.61 -8.77 6.04
C SER A 115 -2.48 -9.92 6.55
N LYS A 116 -3.39 -9.60 7.45
CA LYS A 116 -4.46 -10.52 7.85
C LYS A 116 -5.53 -10.53 6.77
N HIS A 117 -5.98 -11.71 6.42
CA HIS A 117 -7.04 -11.98 5.45
C HIS A 117 -8.24 -12.58 6.15
N LEU A 118 -9.38 -11.91 6.02
CA LEU A 118 -10.67 -12.43 6.46
C LEU A 118 -11.30 -13.27 5.35
N VAL A 119 -11.47 -14.56 5.60
CA VAL A 119 -12.21 -15.47 4.72
C VAL A 119 -13.64 -15.59 5.24
N LYS A 120 -14.59 -14.99 4.50
CA LYS A 120 -16.02 -15.12 4.81
C LYS A 120 -16.52 -16.50 4.41
N ARG A 121 -17.11 -17.25 5.35
CA ARG A 121 -17.69 -18.58 5.07
C ARG A 121 -19.09 -18.70 5.69
N PRO A 122 -19.97 -19.54 5.12
CA PRO A 122 -21.28 -19.80 5.71
C PRO A 122 -21.22 -20.36 7.13
N THR A 123 -20.14 -21.05 7.48
CA THR A 123 -19.93 -21.69 8.79
C THR A 123 -19.22 -20.79 9.81
N GLY A 124 -18.96 -19.53 9.48
CA GLY A 124 -18.24 -18.58 10.31
C GLY A 124 -16.93 -18.11 9.68
N ASP A 125 -16.55 -16.89 10.03
CA ASP A 125 -15.38 -16.21 9.48
C ASP A 125 -14.08 -16.77 10.06
N ILE A 126 -13.05 -16.87 9.22
CA ILE A 126 -11.71 -17.34 9.61
C ILE A 126 -10.68 -16.30 9.21
N TRP A 127 -9.68 -16.09 10.09
CA TRP A 127 -8.52 -15.26 9.80
C TRP A 127 -7.34 -16.12 9.35
N THR A 128 -6.69 -15.71 8.26
CA THR A 128 -5.42 -16.26 7.80
C THR A 128 -4.43 -15.13 7.54
N ASP A 129 -3.15 -15.42 7.41
CA ASP A 129 -2.18 -14.44 6.95
C ASP A 129 -1.95 -14.59 5.44
N ILE A 130 -1.79 -13.47 4.74
CA ILE A 130 -1.43 -13.43 3.32
C ILE A 130 -0.17 -12.59 3.14
N TYR A 131 0.66 -13.00 2.19
CA TYR A 131 1.85 -12.27 1.79
C TYR A 131 1.72 -11.88 0.31
N ARG A 132 2.15 -10.66 -0.01
CA ARG A 132 2.19 -10.14 -1.38
C ARG A 132 3.52 -9.46 -1.62
N MET A 133 3.90 -9.35 -2.89
CA MET A 133 5.15 -8.71 -3.29
C MET A 133 4.87 -7.59 -4.29
N ALA A 134 5.64 -6.51 -4.18
CA ALA A 134 5.80 -5.52 -5.23
C ALA A 134 7.23 -5.63 -5.75
N VAL A 135 7.43 -5.46 -7.04
CA VAL A 135 8.75 -5.55 -7.66
C VAL A 135 9.03 -4.26 -8.40
N GLN A 136 10.21 -3.68 -8.20
CA GLN A 136 10.66 -2.54 -9.00
C GLN A 136 11.89 -2.89 -9.82
N THR A 137 11.85 -2.48 -11.09
CA THR A 137 13.02 -2.51 -11.96
C THR A 137 14.11 -1.57 -11.43
N TYR A 138 15.32 -1.66 -11.99
CA TYR A 138 16.39 -0.71 -11.65
C TYR A 138 16.07 0.74 -12.03
N GLU A 139 15.12 0.95 -12.95
CA GLU A 139 14.61 2.27 -13.36
C GLU A 139 13.49 2.78 -12.45
N GLY A 140 13.02 1.95 -11.51
CA GLY A 140 11.97 2.30 -10.55
C GLY A 140 10.55 2.03 -11.04
N GLU A 141 10.39 1.34 -12.17
CA GLU A 141 9.06 0.93 -12.65
C GLU A 141 8.51 -0.20 -11.79
N THR A 142 7.29 -0.03 -11.28
CA THR A 142 6.63 -1.02 -10.41
C THR A 142 5.87 -2.04 -11.24
N THR A 143 6.14 -3.32 -11.01
CA THR A 143 5.34 -4.44 -11.48
C THR A 143 4.64 -5.08 -10.29
N THR A 144 3.30 -5.07 -10.29
CA THR A 144 2.48 -5.76 -9.29
C THR A 144 1.88 -7.00 -9.92
N GLU A 145 2.47 -8.18 -9.69
CA GLU A 145 1.84 -9.42 -10.12
C GLU A 145 0.67 -9.76 -9.21
N ILE A 146 -0.54 -9.72 -9.76
CA ILE A 146 -1.74 -10.27 -9.13
C ILE A 146 -1.66 -11.78 -9.31
N PHE A 147 -1.19 -12.51 -8.30
CA PHE A 147 -1.40 -13.96 -8.25
C PHE A 147 -2.92 -14.20 -8.19
N LYS A 148 -3.47 -14.70 -9.31
CA LYS A 148 -4.86 -15.18 -9.43
C LYS A 148 -5.00 -16.57 -8.84
#